data_AF-A0A357L3W5-F1
#
_entry.id   AF-A0A357L3W5-F1
#
_cell.length_a   1.000
_cell.length_b   1.000
_cell.length_c   1.000
_cell.angle_alpha   90.00
_cell.angle_beta   90.00
_cell.angle_gamma   90.00
#
_symmetry.space_group_name_H-M   'P 1'
#
loop_
_entity.id
_entity.type
_entity.pdbx_description
1 polymer ?
#
loop_
_entity_poly.entity_id
_entity_poly.type
_entity_poly.pdbx_seq_one_letter_code
_entity_poly.pdbx_strand_id
1 'polypeptide(L)'
;MTLSSPLLPGGAVLLAAALTYLSGRLLAQKKWLADSPVARSSHQTPTPRTGGAAIMIGLSAGALLLAAGDPALLKFAALAFAAFGLGFADDVRPLPAFLKLIGQVAVAAAFVLLFGAVDSAPVPFLGDVALGPAAPVL
;
A
#
# COMPACT_ATOMS: atom_id res chain seq x y z
N MET A 1 -21.81 -9.73 11.16
CA MET A 1 -21.46 -8.42 11.74
C MET A 1 -21.46 -7.42 10.61
N THR A 2 -22.54 -6.67 10.46
CA THR A 2 -22.73 -5.72 9.37
C THR A 2 -21.89 -4.47 9.62
N LEU A 3 -21.35 -3.85 8.55
CA LEU A 3 -20.61 -2.57 8.56
C LEU A 3 -21.40 -1.37 9.15
N SER A 4 -22.63 -1.60 9.62
CA SER A 4 -23.55 -0.62 10.19
C SER A 4 -23.22 -0.22 11.63
N SER A 5 -22.36 -0.96 12.34
CA SER A 5 -21.86 -0.52 13.65
C SER A 5 -20.52 0.22 13.46
N PRO A 6 -20.39 1.47 13.93
CA PRO A 6 -19.15 2.26 13.77
C PRO A 6 -17.95 1.63 14.51
N LEU A 7 -18.22 0.67 15.39
CA LEU A 7 -17.22 -0.07 16.17
C LEU A 7 -16.33 -0.96 15.29
N LEU A 8 -16.86 -1.56 14.23
CA LEU A 8 -16.09 -2.44 13.36
C LEU A 8 -15.04 -1.68 12.52
N PRO A 9 -15.39 -0.63 11.75
CA PRO A 9 -14.40 0.16 11.03
C PRO A 9 -13.46 0.92 11.99
N GLY A 10 -13.97 1.42 13.12
CA GLY A 10 -13.15 2.03 14.16
C GLY A 10 -12.11 1.05 14.72
N GLY A 11 -12.53 -0.18 15.04
CA GLY A 11 -11.65 -1.25 15.49
C GLY A 11 -10.59 -1.63 14.46
N ALA A 12 -10.96 -1.69 13.18
CA ALA A 12 -10.03 -1.98 12.09
C ALA A 12 -8.96 -0.89 11.92
N VAL A 13 -9.35 0.39 12.02
CA VAL A 13 -8.40 1.52 11.97
C VAL A 13 -7.45 1.47 13.16
N LEU A 14 -7.96 1.26 14.37
CA LEU A 14 -7.13 1.14 15.58
C LEU A 14 -6.17 -0.04 15.50
N LEU A 15 -6.64 -1.19 15.02
CA LEU A 15 -5.81 -2.38 14.82
C LEU A 15 -4.71 -2.11 13.79
N ALA A 16 -5.05 -1.54 12.64
CA ALA A 16 -4.10 -1.19 11.60
C ALA A 16 -3.04 -0.19 12.09
N ALA A 17 -3.47 0.85 12.81
CA ALA A 17 -2.57 1.85 13.40
C ALA A 17 -1.65 1.25 14.46
N ALA A 18 -2.18 0.44 15.38
CA ALA A 18 -1.42 -0.22 16.43
C ALA A 18 -0.38 -1.18 15.83
N LEU A 19 -0.77 -2.02 14.87
CA LEU A 19 0.15 -2.96 14.23
C LEU A 19 1.20 -2.25 13.37
N THR A 20 0.84 -1.20 12.65
CA THR A 20 1.81 -0.37 11.91
C THR A 20 2.84 0.22 12.86
N TYR A 21 2.40 0.82 13.97
CA TYR A 21 3.30 1.42 14.95
C TYR A 21 4.22 0.38 15.62
N LEU A 22 3.65 -0.73 16.10
CA LEU A 22 4.40 -1.78 16.78
C LEU A 22 5.40 -2.46 15.85
N SER A 23 4.96 -2.88 14.66
CA SER A 23 5.85 -3.52 13.68
C SER A 23 6.94 -2.56 13.20
N GLY A 24 6.61 -1.29 12.92
CA GLY A 24 7.59 -0.28 12.56
C GLY A 24 8.66 -0.09 13.63
N ARG A 25 8.25 0.00 14.90
CA ARG A 25 9.19 0.11 16.03
C ARG A 25 10.10 -1.11 16.15
N LEU A 26 9.55 -2.31 16.02
CA LEU A 26 10.31 -3.56 16.11
C LEU A 26 11.31 -3.72 14.94
N LEU A 27 10.88 -3.42 13.71
CA LEU A 27 11.72 -3.49 12.53
C LEU A 27 12.84 -2.44 12.56
N ALA A 28 12.54 -1.23 13.06
CA ALA A 28 13.54 -0.18 13.28
C ALA A 28 14.62 -0.62 14.28
N GLN A 29 14.23 -1.23 15.39
CA GLN A 29 15.18 -1.71 16.41
C GLN A 29 16.11 -2.82 15.90
N LYS A 30 15.61 -3.68 15.00
CA LYS A 30 16.40 -4.76 14.39
C LYS A 30 17.39 -4.27 13.33
N LYS A 31 17.42 -2.96 13.01
CA LYS A 31 18.26 -2.35 11.96
C LYS A 31 18.16 -3.08 10.61
N TRP A 32 17.02 -3.69 10.34
CA TRP A 32 16.79 -4.39 9.09
C TRP A 32 16.58 -3.36 7.97
N LEU A 33 17.25 -3.55 6.82
CA LEU A 33 17.25 -2.60 5.70
C LEU A 33 17.53 -1.14 6.13
N ALA A 34 18.64 -0.90 6.81
CA ALA A 34 19.06 0.47 7.14
C ALA A 34 19.62 1.19 5.89
N ASP A 35 19.10 2.38 5.60
CA ASP A 35 19.69 3.30 4.62
C ASP A 35 20.89 4.01 5.26
N SER A 36 22.01 4.05 4.55
CA SER A 36 23.21 4.74 5.02
C SER A 36 23.26 6.16 4.45
N PRO A 37 23.70 7.15 5.24
CA PRO A 37 23.75 8.53 4.77
C PRO A 37 24.71 8.68 3.59
N VAL A 38 24.23 9.33 2.53
CA VAL A 38 25.01 9.72 1.34
C VAL A 38 25.11 11.25 1.29
N ALA A 39 25.94 11.82 0.42
CA ALA A 39 26.15 13.28 0.31
C ALA A 39 24.86 14.11 0.09
N ARG A 40 23.77 13.46 -0.37
CA ARG A 40 22.44 14.07 -0.58
C ARG A 40 21.41 13.72 0.50
N SER A 41 21.78 12.96 1.52
CA SER A 41 20.87 12.52 2.58
C SER A 41 20.58 13.65 3.57
N SER A 42 19.32 13.79 3.98
CA SER A 42 18.89 14.73 5.03
C SER A 42 19.11 14.20 6.45
N HIS A 43 19.44 12.90 6.59
CA HIS A 43 19.75 12.25 7.86
C HIS A 43 21.25 12.04 7.99
N GLN A 44 21.77 12.18 9.22
CA GLN A 44 23.18 11.94 9.55
C GLN A 44 23.42 10.55 10.15
N THR A 45 22.35 9.86 10.58
CA THR A 45 22.41 8.51 11.14
C THR A 45 21.65 7.53 10.25
N PRO A 46 22.08 6.25 10.16
CA PRO A 46 21.37 5.26 9.36
C PRO A 46 19.90 5.12 9.79
N THR A 47 18.97 5.26 8.85
CA THR A 47 17.53 5.20 9.12
C THR A 47 16.92 3.93 8.52
N PRO A 48 15.99 3.26 9.23
CA PRO A 48 15.39 2.02 8.74
C PRO A 48 14.43 2.30 7.56
N ARG A 49 14.57 1.54 6.47
CA ARG A 49 13.67 1.61 5.27
C ARG A 49 12.43 0.74 5.40
N THR A 50 12.10 0.29 6.61
CA THR A 50 11.07 -0.74 6.86
C THR A 50 9.67 -0.20 7.09
N GLY A 51 9.45 1.11 6.95
CA GLY A 51 8.15 1.76 7.17
C GLY A 51 7.05 1.21 6.25
N GLY A 52 7.35 0.97 4.97
CA GLY A 52 6.39 0.39 4.03
C GLY A 52 5.92 -1.01 4.44
N ALA A 53 6.82 -1.84 4.96
CA ALA A 53 6.47 -3.17 5.46
C ALA A 53 5.56 -3.08 6.70
N ALA A 54 5.82 -2.14 7.60
CA ALA A 54 4.97 -1.90 8.76
C ALA A 54 3.55 -1.47 8.37
N ILE A 55 3.43 -0.55 7.39
CA ILE A 55 2.13 -0.13 6.84
C ILE A 55 1.41 -1.31 6.21
N MET A 56 2.10 -2.14 5.43
CA MET A 56 1.47 -3.30 4.78
C MET A 56 0.95 -4.32 5.80
N ILE A 57 1.67 -4.56 6.91
CA ILE A 57 1.20 -5.42 8.00
C ILE A 57 -0.08 -4.88 8.62
N GLY A 58 -0.11 -3.58 8.96
CA GLY A 58 -1.29 -2.94 9.54
C GLY A 58 -2.49 -2.95 8.58
N LEU A 59 -2.27 -2.60 7.31
CA LEU A 59 -3.29 -2.61 6.28
C LEU A 59 -3.89 -4.00 6.09
N SER A 60 -3.05 -5.04 6.04
CA SER A 60 -3.48 -6.42 5.87
C SER A 60 -4.40 -6.88 7.02
N ALA A 61 -4.03 -6.55 8.26
CA ALA A 61 -4.83 -6.90 9.42
C ALA A 61 -6.18 -6.16 9.46
N GLY A 62 -6.19 -4.86 9.14
CA GLY A 62 -7.42 -4.08 9.03
C GLY A 62 -8.33 -4.59 7.91
N ALA A 63 -7.77 -4.92 6.74
CA ALA A 63 -8.50 -5.47 5.61
C ALA A 63 -9.12 -6.84 5.92
N LEU A 64 -8.36 -7.74 6.57
CA LEU A 64 -8.87 -9.05 7.02
C LEU A 64 -10.05 -8.91 7.98
N LEU A 65 -10.02 -7.89 8.86
CA LEU A 65 -11.11 -7.64 9.80
C LEU A 65 -12.37 -7.10 9.12
N LEU A 66 -12.20 -6.25 8.09
CA LEU A 66 -13.33 -5.56 7.44
C LEU A 66 -14.01 -6.38 6.34
N ALA A 67 -13.31 -7.32 5.72
CA ALA A 67 -13.73 -7.86 4.43
C ALA A 67 -13.36 -9.32 4.21
N ALA A 68 -13.32 -10.09 5.31
CA ALA A 68 -13.26 -11.54 5.23
C ALA A 68 -14.44 -12.06 4.36
N GLY A 69 -14.12 -12.54 3.15
CA GLY A 69 -15.06 -13.18 2.25
C GLY A 69 -15.54 -12.37 1.04
N ASP A 70 -15.06 -11.14 0.82
CA ASP A 70 -15.35 -10.38 -0.41
C ASP A 70 -14.34 -10.72 -1.54
N PRO A 71 -14.75 -11.37 -2.63
CA PRO A 71 -13.85 -11.71 -3.74
C PRO A 71 -13.23 -10.50 -4.42
N ALA A 72 -13.92 -9.36 -4.48
CA ALA A 72 -13.40 -8.14 -5.08
C ALA A 72 -12.25 -7.59 -4.21
N LEU A 73 -12.41 -7.58 -2.88
CA LEU A 73 -11.34 -7.12 -2.01
C LEU A 73 -10.16 -8.10 -1.99
N LEU A 74 -10.39 -9.41 -2.11
CA LEU A 74 -9.29 -10.37 -2.25
C LEU A 74 -8.44 -10.11 -3.50
N LYS A 75 -9.08 -9.82 -4.65
CA LYS A 75 -8.38 -9.43 -5.88
C LYS A 75 -7.59 -8.13 -5.67
N PHE A 76 -8.19 -7.14 -5.02
CA PHE A 76 -7.55 -5.86 -4.73
C PHE A 76 -6.33 -6.03 -3.81
N ALA A 77 -6.49 -6.82 -2.75
CA ALA A 77 -5.41 -7.15 -1.83
C ALA A 77 -4.26 -7.86 -2.56
N ALA A 78 -4.54 -8.81 -3.45
CA ALA A 78 -3.52 -9.48 -4.24
C ALA A 78 -2.71 -8.49 -5.10
N LEU A 79 -3.35 -7.51 -5.74
CA LEU A 79 -2.67 -6.45 -6.50
C LEU A 79 -1.85 -5.54 -5.59
N ALA A 80 -2.38 -5.15 -4.43
CA ALA A 80 -1.66 -4.35 -3.44
C ALA A 80 -0.40 -5.08 -2.94
N PHE A 81 -0.49 -6.39 -2.66
CA PHE A 81 0.65 -7.23 -2.30
C PHE A 81 1.66 -7.38 -3.43
N ALA A 82 1.21 -7.46 -4.69
CA ALA A 82 2.11 -7.50 -5.84
C ALA A 82 2.90 -6.19 -6.00
N ALA A 83 2.22 -5.03 -5.89
CA ALA A 83 2.86 -3.72 -5.90
C ALA A 83 3.83 -3.54 -4.73
N PHE A 84 3.40 -3.92 -3.52
CA PHE A 84 4.25 -3.91 -2.33
C PHE A 84 5.48 -4.81 -2.52
N GLY A 85 5.30 -6.03 -3.03
CA GLY A 85 6.39 -6.98 -3.29
C GLY A 85 7.42 -6.43 -4.26
N LEU A 86 6.99 -5.73 -5.31
CA LEU A 86 7.89 -5.06 -6.26
C LEU A 86 8.71 -3.95 -5.60
N GLY A 87 8.06 -3.07 -4.82
CA GLY A 87 8.75 -2.01 -4.08
C GLY A 87 9.69 -2.57 -3.02
N PHE A 88 9.25 -3.59 -2.28
CA PHE A 88 10.03 -4.26 -1.26
C PHE A 88 11.25 -4.98 -1.87
N ALA A 89 11.09 -5.63 -3.02
CA ALA A 89 12.21 -6.24 -3.73
C ALA A 89 13.28 -5.20 -4.13
N ASP A 90 12.85 -4.02 -4.59
CA ASP A 90 13.73 -2.90 -4.91
C ASP A 90 14.47 -2.35 -3.68
N ASP A 91 13.80 -2.29 -2.53
CA ASP A 91 14.40 -1.85 -1.26
C ASP A 91 15.46 -2.83 -0.75
N VAL A 92 15.28 -4.13 -0.97
CA VAL A 92 16.27 -5.17 -0.61
C VAL A 92 17.41 -5.20 -1.62
N ARG A 93 17.08 -5.11 -2.92
CA ARG A 93 18.05 -5.14 -4.03
C ARG A 93 17.61 -4.12 -5.08
N PRO A 94 18.40 -3.05 -5.32
CA PRO A 94 18.07 -2.05 -6.32
C PRO A 94 17.77 -2.70 -7.67
N LEU A 95 16.53 -2.53 -8.16
CA LEU A 95 16.12 -3.06 -9.44
C LEU A 95 16.41 -2.02 -10.54
N PRO A 96 16.76 -2.46 -11.76
CA PRO A 96 16.89 -1.54 -12.89
C PRO A 96 15.54 -0.88 -13.17
N ALA A 97 15.56 0.41 -13.49
CA ALA A 97 14.36 1.23 -13.67
C ALA A 97 13.34 0.62 -14.65
N PHE A 98 13.83 -0.05 -15.69
CA PHE A 98 13.00 -0.73 -16.68
C PHE A 98 12.16 -1.88 -16.09
N LEU A 99 12.75 -2.72 -15.22
CA LEU A 99 12.01 -3.80 -14.57
C LEU A 99 10.96 -3.27 -13.58
N LYS A 100 11.28 -2.18 -12.87
CA LYS A 100 10.32 -1.51 -11.97
C LYS A 100 9.12 -0.99 -12.76
N LEU A 101 9.38 -0.34 -13.90
CA LEU A 101 8.33 0.19 -14.75
C LEU A 101 7.45 -0.93 -15.31
N ILE A 102 8.05 -2.02 -15.83
CA ILE A 102 7.28 -3.18 -16.31
C ILE A 102 6.39 -3.75 -15.21
N GLY A 103 6.93 -3.93 -14.01
CA GLY A 103 6.16 -4.47 -12.88
C GLY A 103 5.00 -3.56 -12.49
N GLN A 104 5.22 -2.24 -12.43
CA GLN A 104 4.17 -1.26 -12.13
C GLN A 104 3.08 -1.24 -13.21
N VAL A 105 3.47 -1.24 -14.48
CA VAL A 105 2.53 -1.31 -15.62
C VAL A 105 1.75 -2.62 -15.61
N ALA A 106 2.39 -3.75 -15.29
CA ALA A 106 1.72 -5.04 -15.19
C ALA A 106 0.66 -5.05 -14.06
N VAL A 107 0.97 -4.49 -12.89
CA VAL A 107 -0.01 -4.38 -11.79
C VAL A 107 -1.15 -3.43 -12.16
N ALA A 108 -0.85 -2.29 -12.78
CA ALA A 108 -1.87 -1.35 -13.24
C ALA A 108 -2.78 -1.96 -14.32
N ALA A 109 -2.22 -2.65 -15.31
CA ALA A 109 -2.99 -3.36 -16.32
C ALA A 109 -3.86 -4.46 -15.72
N ALA A 110 -3.33 -5.24 -14.77
CA ALA A 110 -4.11 -6.25 -14.05
C ALA A 110 -5.26 -5.63 -13.25
N PHE A 111 -5.05 -4.43 -12.66
CA PHE A 111 -6.13 -3.69 -12.02
C PHE A 111 -7.26 -3.36 -13.03
N VAL A 112 -6.92 -2.75 -14.16
CA VAL A 112 -7.91 -2.38 -15.20
C VAL A 112 -8.66 -3.61 -15.73
N LEU A 113 -7.98 -4.74 -15.93
CA LEU A 113 -8.60 -5.99 -16.38
C LEU A 113 -9.58 -6.58 -15.35
N LEU A 114 -9.32 -6.38 -14.05
CA LEU A 114 -10.11 -6.97 -12.97
C LEU A 114 -11.25 -6.05 -12.49
N PHE A 115 -11.06 -4.74 -12.57
CA PHE A 115 -11.94 -3.72 -11.99
C PHE A 115 -12.50 -2.71 -13.00
N GLY A 116 -11.99 -2.69 -14.23
CA GLY A 116 -12.34 -1.68 -15.23
C GLY A 116 -11.47 -0.42 -15.14
N ALA A 117 -11.72 0.51 -16.07
CA ALA A 117 -11.12 1.83 -16.05
C ALA A 117 -11.67 2.65 -14.86
N VAL A 118 -10.86 3.58 -14.35
CA VAL A 118 -11.28 4.47 -13.27
C VAL A 118 -12.02 5.66 -13.90
N ASP A 119 -13.33 5.75 -13.67
CA ASP A 119 -14.15 6.84 -14.23
C ASP A 119 -14.17 8.11 -13.36
N SER A 120 -13.98 7.92 -12.06
CA SER A 120 -13.97 9.00 -11.07
C SER A 120 -12.96 8.70 -9.96
N ALA A 121 -12.46 9.76 -9.35
CA ALA A 121 -11.57 9.67 -8.21
C ALA A 121 -12.14 10.48 -7.03
N PRO A 122 -12.08 9.94 -5.80
CA PRO A 122 -12.46 10.70 -4.61
C PRO A 122 -11.42 11.79 -4.37
N VAL A 123 -11.83 13.05 -4.46
CA VAL A 123 -10.99 14.21 -4.17
C VAL A 123 -11.36 14.71 -2.76
N PRO A 124 -10.36 14.92 -1.88
CA PRO A 124 -10.61 15.48 -0.56
C PRO A 124 -11.45 16.76 -0.67
N PHE A 125 -12.53 16.85 0.12
CA PHE A 125 -13.49 17.97 0.16
C PHE A 125 -14.38 18.14 -1.08
N LEU A 126 -14.00 17.63 -2.25
CA LEU A 126 -14.78 17.76 -3.49
C LEU A 126 -15.65 16.53 -3.83
N GLY A 127 -15.47 15.40 -3.11
CA GLY A 127 -16.20 14.16 -3.39
C GLY A 127 -15.67 13.46 -4.63
N ASP A 128 -16.49 12.60 -5.24
CA ASP A 128 -16.11 11.86 -6.43
C ASP A 128 -16.12 12.78 -7.66
N VAL A 129 -14.92 13.14 -8.13
CA VAL A 129 -14.73 13.96 -9.32
C VAL A 129 -14.54 13.04 -10.52
N ALA A 130 -15.38 13.21 -11.54
CA ALA A 130 -15.24 12.48 -12.79
C ALA A 130 -13.94 12.88 -13.51
N LEU A 131 -13.18 11.89 -13.98
CA LEU A 131 -11.94 12.11 -14.74
C LEU A 131 -12.21 12.59 -16.18
N GLY A 132 -13.48 12.63 -16.58
CA GLY A 132 -13.93 13.15 -17.86
C GLY A 132 -13.58 12.23 -19.04
N PRO A 133 -13.57 12.75 -20.28
CA PRO A 133 -13.40 11.93 -21.48
C PRO A 133 -12.02 11.25 -21.61
N ALA A 134 -11.05 11.62 -20.77
CA ALA A 134 -9.75 10.97 -20.69
C ALA A 134 -9.74 9.71 -19.79
N ALA A 135 -10.77 9.49 -18.97
CA ALA A 135 -10.91 8.33 -18.08
C ALA A 135 -10.62 6.97 -18.73
N PRO A 136 -11.12 6.64 -19.94
CA PRO A 136 -10.87 5.34 -20.56
C PRO A 136 -9.45 5.17 -21.12
N VAL A 137 -8.63 6.23 -21.11
CA VAL A 137 -7.25 6.25 -21.65
C VAL A 137 -6.20 6.36 -20.53
N LEU A 138 -6.63 6.58 -19.28
CA LEU A 138 -5.80 6.63 -18.07
C LEU A 138 -5.76 5.27 -17.37
#